data_AF-A0A1Z1WGP4-F1
#
_entry.id   AF-A0A1Z1WGP4-F1
#
_cell.length_a   1.000
_cell.length_b   1.000
_cell.length_c   1.000
_cell.angle_alpha   90.00
_cell.angle_beta   90.00
_cell.angle_gamma   90.00
#
_symmetry.space_group_name_H-M   'P 1'
#
loop_
_entity.id
_entity.type
_entity.pdbx_description
1 polymer ?
#
loop_
_entity_poly.entity_id
_entity_poly.type
_entity_poly.pdbx_seq_one_letter_code
_entity_poly.pdbx_strand_id
1 'polypeptide(L)'
;MKRSKRNPCYTRWELTGAPMTPQQAFNTLIRGRVAHELNTVHDVQLAVAPRLLRPMLYDLAATGLWERHAKHGYYRLTDNQCHTFQWDSTGTVLEHYKADHPDDQCPQVTDPPHETRAFLPHFDTRPPLPEPGTPHGWRGILRRAASLPLTFLPTAVTFYGRYHFGYQDIGAATFAHTFHAMADEAQTVYGRWETTPGHHFVKDRSGLIWTITTAPSEHSAKPAVTSIYPPRGALTDHPEHQRATRAPGSSTLATHRRLA
;
A
#
# COMPACT_ATOMS: atom_id res chain seq x y z
N MET A 1 42.63 41.30 -7.99
CA MET A 1 41.78 40.16 -8.42
C MET A 1 40.48 40.15 -7.61
N LYS A 2 39.36 40.60 -8.18
CA LYS A 2 38.04 40.50 -7.54
C LYS A 2 37.48 39.11 -7.82
N ARG A 3 37.33 38.27 -6.79
CA ARG A 3 36.65 36.97 -6.89
C ARG A 3 35.17 37.24 -7.18
N SER A 4 34.74 36.86 -8.39
CA SER A 4 33.33 36.76 -8.76
C SER A 4 32.63 35.79 -7.81
N LYS A 5 31.73 36.31 -6.97
CA LYS A 5 30.78 35.51 -6.21
C LYS A 5 29.87 34.84 -7.23
N ARG A 6 30.08 33.55 -7.50
CA ARG A 6 29.07 32.74 -8.18
C ARG A 6 27.84 32.76 -7.29
N ASN A 7 26.79 33.44 -7.72
CA ASN A 7 25.47 33.29 -7.12
C ASN A 7 25.15 31.79 -7.10
N PRO A 8 24.71 31.22 -5.97
CA PRO A 8 24.20 29.86 -6.00
C PRO A 8 23.07 29.83 -7.03
N CYS A 9 23.19 28.98 -8.05
CA CYS A 9 22.07 28.65 -8.91
C CYS A 9 21.01 28.03 -8.00
N TYR A 10 20.08 28.85 -7.51
CA TYR A 10 18.88 28.35 -6.88
C TYR A 10 18.17 27.49 -7.91
N THR A 11 18.03 26.21 -7.60
CA THR A 11 17.22 25.26 -8.33
C THR A 11 15.79 25.78 -8.34
N ARG A 12 15.41 26.49 -9.40
CA ARG A 12 14.11 27.17 -9.45
C ARG A 12 13.04 26.19 -9.97
N TRP A 13 12.18 25.77 -9.06
CA TRP A 13 10.87 25.21 -9.39
C TRP A 13 9.96 26.37 -9.77
N GLU A 14 9.22 26.21 -10.86
CA GLU A 14 8.31 27.23 -11.39
C GLU A 14 6.90 26.65 -11.42
N LEU A 15 5.93 27.37 -10.85
CA LEU A 15 4.53 26.98 -10.88
C LEU A 15 4.07 26.81 -12.33
N THR A 16 3.33 25.74 -12.59
CA THR A 16 2.79 25.40 -13.90
C THR A 16 1.36 24.88 -13.78
N GLY A 17 0.60 24.92 -14.87
CA GLY A 17 -0.62 24.12 -14.96
C GLY A 17 -0.31 22.63 -14.88
N ALA A 18 -1.32 21.83 -14.51
CA ALA A 18 -1.21 20.38 -14.46
C ALA A 18 -0.78 19.84 -15.83
N PRO A 19 0.37 19.13 -15.93
CA PRO A 19 0.87 18.60 -17.20
C PRO A 19 0.08 17.36 -17.64
N MET A 20 -0.77 16.81 -16.77
CA MET A 20 -1.54 15.60 -16.99
C MET A 20 -2.86 15.60 -16.21
N THR A 21 -3.85 14.86 -16.69
CA THR A 21 -5.12 14.65 -16.00
C THR A 21 -4.99 13.65 -14.83
N PRO A 22 -5.94 13.61 -13.89
CA PRO A 22 -6.00 12.58 -12.84
C PRO A 22 -5.89 11.15 -13.38
N GLN A 23 -6.55 10.84 -14.51
CA GLN A 23 -6.48 9.53 -15.15
C GLN A 23 -5.08 9.22 -15.70
N GLN A 24 -4.38 10.22 -16.24
CA GLN A 24 -3.00 10.06 -16.71
C GLN A 24 -2.03 9.90 -15.54
N ALA A 25 -2.21 10.65 -14.46
CA ALA A 25 -1.43 10.49 -13.22
C ALA A 25 -1.64 9.10 -12.61
N PHE A 26 -2.89 8.64 -12.53
CA PHE A 26 -3.22 7.29 -12.06
C PHE A 26 -2.55 6.20 -12.89
N ASN A 27 -2.36 6.40 -14.21
CA ASN A 27 -1.75 5.42 -15.12
C ASN A 27 -0.24 5.59 -15.31
N THR A 28 0.39 6.52 -14.59
CA THR A 28 1.84 6.73 -14.65
C THR A 28 2.61 5.45 -14.34
N LEU A 29 3.75 5.26 -15.01
CA LEU A 29 4.70 4.21 -14.65
C LEU A 29 5.39 4.61 -13.35
N ILE A 30 5.20 3.83 -12.30
CA ILE A 30 5.82 4.12 -11.01
C ILE A 30 7.09 3.27 -10.88
N ARG A 31 8.20 3.84 -10.43
CA ARG A 31 9.38 3.03 -10.09
C ARG A 31 9.17 2.30 -8.77
N GLY A 32 9.65 1.06 -8.66
CA GLY A 32 9.50 0.25 -7.44
C GLY A 32 9.99 0.95 -6.17
N ARG A 33 11.08 1.74 -6.25
CA ARG A 33 11.62 2.50 -5.12
C ARG A 33 10.63 3.48 -4.48
N VAL A 34 9.65 3.98 -5.24
CA VAL A 34 8.69 4.98 -4.73
C VAL A 34 7.81 4.39 -3.63
N ALA A 35 7.45 3.10 -3.73
CA ALA A 35 6.73 2.42 -2.66
C ALA A 35 7.59 2.24 -1.40
N HIS A 36 8.91 2.04 -1.57
CA HIS A 36 9.84 1.99 -0.44
C HIS A 36 10.03 3.37 0.21
N GLU A 37 10.08 4.44 -0.57
CA GLU A 37 10.12 5.81 -0.06
C GLU A 37 8.85 6.12 0.76
N LEU A 38 7.66 5.75 0.26
CA LEU A 38 6.40 5.93 0.99
C LEU A 38 6.34 5.10 2.28
N ASN A 39 6.76 3.83 2.22
CA ASN A 39 6.91 3.00 3.41
C ASN A 39 7.84 3.68 4.43
N THR A 40 9.04 4.07 4.01
CA THR A 40 10.07 4.61 4.92
C THR A 40 9.62 5.90 5.60
N VAL A 41 8.99 6.82 4.86
CA VAL A 41 8.59 8.12 5.40
C VAL A 41 7.44 8.00 6.41
N HIS A 42 6.49 7.09 6.17
CA HIS A 42 5.29 6.95 7.01
C HIS A 42 5.32 5.71 7.93
N ASP A 43 6.39 4.92 7.88
CA ASP A 43 6.54 3.63 8.55
C ASP A 43 5.32 2.71 8.32
N VAL A 44 4.89 2.58 7.05
CA VAL A 44 3.66 1.86 6.67
C VAL A 44 3.92 0.52 5.98
N GLN A 45 3.00 -0.43 6.12
CA GLN A 45 3.20 -1.80 5.65
C GLN A 45 3.56 -1.87 4.16
N LEU A 46 4.53 -2.73 3.78
CA LEU A 46 4.81 -3.02 2.37
C LEU A 46 3.61 -3.61 1.62
N ALA A 47 2.65 -4.21 2.32
CA ALA A 47 1.38 -4.64 1.72
C ALA A 47 0.44 -3.46 1.37
N VAL A 48 0.62 -2.30 2.02
CA VAL A 48 -0.23 -1.11 1.91
C VAL A 48 0.41 -0.08 1.00
N ALA A 49 1.70 0.26 1.20
CA ALA A 49 2.37 1.34 0.50
C ALA A 49 2.21 1.31 -1.03
N PRO A 50 2.43 0.18 -1.73
CA PRO A 50 2.28 0.13 -3.18
C PRO A 50 0.85 0.38 -3.65
N ARG A 51 -0.15 0.12 -2.79
CA ARG A 51 -1.57 0.26 -3.11
C ARG A 51 -2.09 1.69 -2.94
N LEU A 52 -1.39 2.53 -2.19
CA LEU A 52 -1.78 3.92 -1.93
C LEU A 52 -1.35 4.87 -3.05
N LEU A 53 -0.26 4.55 -3.76
CA LEU A 53 0.36 5.47 -4.71
C LEU A 53 -0.59 5.92 -5.82
N ARG A 54 -1.28 5.00 -6.51
CA ARG A 54 -2.18 5.38 -7.61
C ARG A 54 -3.41 6.17 -7.13
N PRO A 55 -4.11 5.78 -6.06
CA PRO A 55 -5.14 6.60 -5.42
C PRO A 55 -4.65 8.02 -5.04
N MET A 56 -3.46 8.13 -4.45
CA MET A 56 -2.84 9.43 -4.14
C MET A 56 -2.63 10.26 -5.39
N LEU A 57 -2.02 9.69 -6.42
CA LEU A 57 -1.76 10.40 -7.68
C LEU A 57 -3.04 10.89 -8.35
N TYR A 58 -4.10 10.08 -8.35
CA TYR A 58 -5.39 10.47 -8.94
C TYR A 58 -5.99 11.68 -8.20
N ASP A 59 -6.07 11.61 -6.88
CA ASP A 59 -6.66 12.65 -6.04
C ASP A 59 -5.83 13.95 -6.05
N LEU A 60 -4.51 13.81 -5.89
CA LEU A 60 -3.60 14.96 -5.81
C LEU A 60 -3.37 15.60 -7.17
N ALA A 61 -3.42 14.87 -8.28
CA ALA A 61 -3.27 15.50 -9.61
C ALA A 61 -4.38 16.52 -9.90
N ALA A 62 -5.57 16.34 -9.30
CA ALA A 62 -6.68 17.28 -9.42
C ALA A 62 -6.58 18.51 -8.50
N THR A 63 -5.92 18.38 -7.34
CA THR A 63 -6.00 19.35 -6.24
C THR A 63 -4.68 19.96 -5.82
N GLY A 64 -3.56 19.32 -6.15
CA GLY A 64 -2.22 19.71 -5.75
C GLY A 64 -1.61 20.80 -6.64
N LEU A 65 -0.47 21.31 -6.16
CA LEU A 65 0.33 22.31 -6.85
C LEU A 65 1.33 21.62 -7.77
N TRP A 66 1.30 22.00 -9.04
CA TRP A 66 2.24 21.52 -10.04
C TRP A 66 3.36 22.53 -10.26
N GLU A 67 4.59 22.02 -10.25
CA GLU A 67 5.78 22.80 -10.53
C GLU A 67 6.65 22.09 -11.57
N ARG A 68 7.35 22.87 -12.38
CA ARG A 68 8.31 22.38 -13.36
C ARG A 68 9.69 22.89 -13.00
N HIS A 69 10.67 22.00 -13.06
CA HIS A 69 12.06 22.35 -12.87
C HIS A 69 12.57 23.13 -14.11
N ALA A 70 12.93 24.41 -13.95
CA ALA A 70 13.26 25.32 -15.06
C ALA A 70 14.37 24.78 -16.00
N LYS A 71 15.40 24.15 -15.43
CA LYS A 71 16.57 23.64 -16.19
C LYS A 71 16.43 22.21 -16.73
N HIS A 72 15.85 21.29 -15.96
CA HIS A 72 15.87 19.87 -16.25
C HIS A 72 14.53 19.31 -16.72
N GLY A 73 13.46 20.11 -16.66
CA GLY A 73 12.15 19.72 -17.16
C GLY A 73 11.39 18.71 -16.30
N TYR A 74 11.92 18.31 -15.14
CA TYR A 74 11.21 17.48 -14.16
C TYR A 74 9.91 18.15 -13.70
N TYR A 75 8.90 17.33 -13.41
CA TYR A 75 7.65 17.80 -12.79
C TYR A 75 7.60 17.38 -11.34
N ARG A 76 7.05 18.26 -10.51
CA ARG A 76 6.74 18.01 -9.10
C ARG A 76 5.26 18.30 -8.86
N LEU A 77 4.62 17.41 -8.12
CA LEU A 77 3.28 17.59 -7.58
C LEU A 77 3.39 17.61 -6.06
N THR A 78 2.98 18.72 -5.45
CA THR A 78 2.97 18.85 -3.99
C THR A 78 1.54 19.11 -3.52
N ASP A 79 1.07 18.32 -2.55
CA ASP A 79 -0.21 18.60 -1.90
C ASP A 79 -0.06 19.72 -0.86
N ASN A 80 -1.19 20.22 -0.37
CA ASN A 80 -1.21 21.30 0.63
C ASN A 80 -0.93 20.80 2.06
N GLN A 81 -0.58 19.53 2.24
CA GLN A 81 -0.37 18.92 3.55
C GLN A 81 1.12 18.66 3.76
N CYS A 82 1.69 17.73 3.01
CA CYS A 82 3.08 17.31 3.15
C CYS A 82 3.63 16.46 2.00
N HIS A 83 2.78 15.94 1.11
CA HIS A 83 3.18 14.94 0.13
C HIS A 83 3.72 15.58 -1.13
N THR A 84 4.84 15.04 -1.61
CA THR A 84 5.51 15.49 -2.83
C THR A 84 5.86 14.30 -3.72
N PHE A 85 5.41 14.35 -4.96
CA PHE A 85 5.74 13.40 -6.02
C PHE A 85 6.60 14.09 -7.08
N GLN A 86 7.59 13.38 -7.61
CA GLN A 86 8.46 13.89 -8.68
C GLN A 86 8.54 12.91 -9.85
N TRP A 87 8.27 13.42 -11.04
CA TRP A 87 8.40 12.71 -12.30
C TRP A 87 9.74 13.01 -12.96
N ASP A 88 10.12 12.11 -13.87
CA ASP A 88 11.20 12.32 -14.81
C ASP A 88 10.91 13.52 -15.75
N SER A 89 11.89 13.90 -16.57
CA SER A 89 11.76 15.04 -17.48
C SER A 89 10.72 14.83 -18.59
N THR A 90 10.31 13.59 -18.85
CA THR A 90 9.26 13.28 -19.83
C THR A 90 7.85 13.33 -19.23
N GLY A 91 7.72 13.33 -17.90
CA GLY A 91 6.43 13.27 -17.22
C GLY A 91 5.77 11.90 -17.30
N THR A 92 6.50 10.85 -17.68
CA THR A 92 5.92 9.50 -17.89
C THR A 92 6.24 8.53 -16.75
N VAL A 93 7.33 8.78 -16.02
CA VAL A 93 7.79 7.91 -14.94
C VAL A 93 7.80 8.68 -13.63
N LEU A 94 7.06 8.18 -12.63
CA LEU A 94 7.18 8.67 -11.27
C LEU A 94 8.46 8.10 -10.65
N GLU A 95 9.36 9.01 -10.28
CA GLU A 95 10.72 8.69 -9.86
C GLU A 95 10.92 8.82 -8.36
N HIS A 96 10.27 9.77 -7.71
CA HIS A 96 10.44 9.99 -6.28
C HIS A 96 9.13 10.34 -5.58
N TYR A 97 9.07 9.94 -4.33
CA TYR A 97 8.13 10.39 -3.33
C TYR A 97 8.87 10.95 -2.12
N LYS A 98 8.33 12.01 -1.53
CA LYS A 98 8.78 12.61 -0.28
C LYS A 98 7.58 13.07 0.52
N ALA A 99 7.69 13.08 1.83
CA ALA A 99 6.83 13.87 2.68
C ALA A 99 7.67 14.58 3.76
N ASP A 100 7.19 15.72 4.23
CA ASP A 100 7.89 16.53 5.24
C ASP A 100 7.84 15.89 6.63
N HIS A 101 6.84 15.04 6.89
CA HIS A 101 6.65 14.33 8.14
C HIS A 101 5.91 13.00 7.92
N PRO A 102 5.99 12.07 8.89
CA PRO A 102 5.09 10.92 8.99
C PRO A 102 3.60 11.33 9.01
N ASP A 103 2.68 10.45 8.58
CA ASP A 103 1.27 10.86 8.38
C ASP A 103 0.53 11.04 9.72
N ASP A 104 0.92 10.29 10.74
CA ASP A 104 0.46 10.40 12.13
C ASP A 104 0.88 11.71 12.81
N GLN A 105 1.82 12.45 12.21
CA GLN A 105 2.28 13.77 12.65
C GLN A 105 1.73 14.91 11.79
N CYS A 106 0.82 14.62 10.86
CA CYS A 106 0.24 15.63 9.98
C CYS A 106 -0.66 16.61 10.76
N PRO A 107 -0.40 17.94 10.70
CA PRO A 107 -1.14 18.94 11.48
C PRO A 107 -2.58 19.15 10.99
N GLN A 108 -2.89 18.73 9.76
CA GLN A 108 -4.23 18.78 9.17
C GLN A 108 -5.01 17.52 9.59
N VAL A 109 -5.41 17.50 10.86
CA VAL A 109 -6.12 16.40 11.51
C VAL A 109 -7.62 16.55 11.29
N THR A 110 -8.11 16.11 10.14
CA THR A 110 -9.44 15.50 10.10
C THR A 110 -9.22 14.02 9.92
N ASP A 111 -9.71 13.20 10.85
CA ASP A 111 -9.73 11.75 10.65
C ASP A 111 -10.59 11.49 9.42
N PRO A 112 -9.97 11.06 8.30
CA PRO A 112 -10.76 10.72 7.13
C PRO A 112 -11.68 9.55 7.51
N PRO A 113 -12.89 9.49 6.94
CA PRO A 113 -13.84 8.43 7.26
C PRO A 113 -13.21 7.04 7.04
N HIS A 114 -13.63 6.07 7.84
CA HIS A 114 -13.26 4.67 7.67
C HIS A 114 -13.84 4.14 6.34
N GLU A 115 -13.09 4.30 5.25
CA GLU A 115 -13.49 3.90 3.92
C GLU A 115 -13.15 2.43 3.66
N THR A 116 -14.01 1.52 4.13
CA THR A 116 -13.88 0.08 3.89
C THR A 116 -14.06 -0.33 2.43
N ARG A 117 -14.55 0.59 1.58
CA ARG A 117 -14.80 0.40 0.15
C ARG A 117 -13.78 1.11 -0.74
N ALA A 118 -12.65 1.54 -0.19
CA ALA A 118 -11.62 2.23 -0.95
C ALA A 118 -11.05 1.35 -2.07
N PHE A 119 -10.97 1.91 -3.28
CA PHE A 119 -10.34 1.24 -4.42
C PHE A 119 -8.81 1.33 -4.30
N LEU A 120 -8.18 0.22 -3.92
CA LEU A 120 -6.74 0.14 -3.64
C LEU A 120 -6.04 -0.92 -4.52
N PRO A 121 -5.78 -0.59 -5.79
CA PRO A 121 -5.16 -1.52 -6.72
C PRO A 121 -3.73 -1.82 -6.28
N HIS A 122 -3.26 -3.05 -6.53
CA HIS A 122 -1.83 -3.33 -6.40
C HIS A 122 -1.03 -2.43 -7.36
N PHE A 123 0.28 -2.35 -7.11
CA PHE A 123 1.25 -1.90 -8.08
C PHE A 123 1.29 -2.85 -9.28
N ASP A 124 0.25 -2.80 -10.09
CA ASP A 124 0.22 -3.37 -11.43
C ASP A 124 0.49 -2.23 -12.41
N THR A 125 1.05 -2.54 -13.57
CA THR A 125 1.38 -1.55 -14.59
C THR A 125 0.13 -0.86 -15.13
N ARG A 126 -1.05 -1.51 -15.13
CA ARG A 126 -2.32 -0.94 -15.63
C ARG A 126 -3.56 -1.53 -14.93
N PRO A 127 -3.78 -1.26 -13.63
CA PRO A 127 -5.03 -1.63 -13.00
C PRO A 127 -6.20 -0.88 -13.66
N PRO A 128 -7.44 -1.42 -13.56
CA PRO A 128 -8.61 -0.68 -14.04
C PRO A 128 -8.70 0.67 -13.33
N LEU A 129 -9.23 1.67 -14.03
CA LEU A 129 -9.55 2.95 -13.40
C LEU A 129 -10.64 2.74 -12.34
N PRO A 130 -10.61 3.51 -11.24
CA PRO A 130 -11.72 3.54 -10.30
C PRO A 130 -13.00 4.00 -11.00
N GLU A 131 -14.15 3.44 -10.63
CA GLU A 131 -15.44 3.92 -11.12
C GLU A 131 -15.65 5.38 -10.66
N PRO A 132 -16.28 6.25 -11.47
CA PRO A 132 -16.57 7.63 -11.07
C PRO A 132 -17.31 7.69 -9.73
N GLY A 133 -16.82 8.52 -8.81
CA GLY A 133 -17.39 8.66 -7.45
C GLY A 133 -16.94 7.59 -6.45
N THR A 134 -16.07 6.66 -6.83
CA THR A 134 -15.48 5.70 -5.89
C THR A 134 -14.59 6.44 -4.89
N PRO A 135 -14.80 6.28 -3.57
CA PRO A 135 -13.92 6.84 -2.57
C PRO A 135 -12.52 6.22 -2.69
N HIS A 136 -11.48 7.06 -2.70
CA HIS A 136 -10.10 6.58 -2.79
C HIS A 136 -9.53 6.17 -1.43
N GLY A 137 -10.03 6.74 -0.32
CA GLY A 137 -9.74 6.38 1.07
C GLY A 137 -8.28 6.37 1.50
N TRP A 138 -7.37 6.81 0.63
CA TRP A 138 -5.94 6.57 0.79
C TRP A 138 -5.39 7.26 2.03
N ARG A 139 -5.89 8.46 2.38
CA ARG A 139 -5.49 9.18 3.59
C ARG A 139 -5.83 8.39 4.85
N GLY A 140 -7.02 7.82 4.93
CA GLY A 140 -7.44 7.07 6.12
C GLY A 140 -6.71 5.75 6.27
N ILE A 141 -6.38 5.13 5.16
CA ILE A 141 -5.60 3.90 5.15
C ILE A 141 -4.13 4.19 5.46
N LEU A 142 -3.55 5.27 4.91
CA LEU A 142 -2.20 5.73 5.23
C LEU A 142 -2.06 6.05 6.72
N ARG A 143 -2.98 6.86 7.27
CA ARG A 143 -2.96 7.24 8.68
C ARG A 143 -3.06 6.04 9.60
N ARG A 144 -4.03 5.17 9.33
CA ARG A 144 -4.24 3.96 10.11
C ARG A 144 -3.05 3.02 10.02
N ALA A 145 -2.45 2.88 8.83
CA ALA A 145 -1.23 2.10 8.64
C ALA A 145 -0.06 2.67 9.45
N ALA A 146 0.09 4.00 9.47
CA ALA A 146 1.14 4.70 10.21
C ALA A 146 0.94 4.57 11.73
N SER A 147 -0.30 4.57 12.23
CA SER A 147 -0.59 4.44 13.66
C SER A 147 -0.58 3.01 14.19
N LEU A 148 -0.50 1.99 13.32
CA LEU A 148 -0.50 0.60 13.76
C LEU A 148 0.81 0.23 14.46
N PRO A 149 0.75 -0.57 15.54
CA PRO A 149 1.95 -1.04 16.24
C PRO A 149 2.65 -2.20 15.51
N LEU A 150 2.03 -2.74 14.46
CA LEU A 150 2.49 -3.88 13.67
C LEU A 150 2.48 -3.54 12.18
N THR A 151 3.38 -4.18 11.43
CA THR A 151 3.29 -4.25 9.98
C THR A 151 2.79 -5.59 9.50
N PHE A 152 2.21 -5.64 8.29
CA PHE A 152 1.64 -6.84 7.70
C PHE A 152 2.37 -7.15 6.40
N LEU A 153 2.85 -8.38 6.26
CA LEU A 153 3.32 -8.88 4.96
C LEU A 153 2.13 -9.27 4.08
N PRO A 154 2.26 -9.19 2.74
CA PRO A 154 1.18 -9.54 1.81
C PRO A 154 0.55 -10.92 2.06
N THR A 155 1.36 -11.91 2.42
CA THR A 155 0.93 -13.27 2.74
C THR A 155 -0.07 -13.34 3.90
N ALA A 156 0.16 -12.56 4.96
CA ALA A 156 -0.74 -12.48 6.11
C ALA A 156 -2.09 -11.86 5.70
N VAL A 157 -2.06 -10.79 4.90
CA VAL A 157 -3.27 -10.12 4.40
C VAL A 157 -4.10 -11.06 3.52
N THR A 158 -3.45 -11.77 2.60
CA THR A 158 -4.11 -12.74 1.72
C THR A 158 -4.75 -13.86 2.50
N PHE A 159 -4.05 -14.45 3.47
CA PHE A 159 -4.62 -15.52 4.29
C PHE A 159 -5.82 -15.03 5.09
N TYR A 160 -5.69 -13.89 5.78
CA TYR A 160 -6.74 -13.35 6.64
C TYR A 160 -8.03 -13.08 5.86
N GLY A 161 -7.93 -12.42 4.70
CA GLY A 161 -9.10 -12.13 3.89
C GLY A 161 -9.75 -13.38 3.30
N ARG A 162 -8.95 -14.40 2.95
CA ARG A 162 -9.49 -15.69 2.54
C ARG A 162 -10.23 -16.42 3.66
N TYR A 163 -9.67 -16.42 4.87
CA TYR A 163 -10.24 -17.14 6.02
C TYR A 163 -11.52 -16.48 6.55
N HIS A 164 -11.51 -15.16 6.76
CA HIS A 164 -12.65 -14.46 7.36
C HIS A 164 -13.75 -14.08 6.38
N PHE A 165 -13.40 -13.80 5.11
CA PHE A 165 -14.34 -13.24 4.15
C PHE A 165 -14.54 -14.12 2.91
N GLY A 166 -13.87 -15.27 2.82
CA GLY A 166 -13.98 -16.19 1.69
C GLY A 166 -13.39 -15.64 0.39
N TYR A 167 -12.57 -14.58 0.45
CA TYR A 167 -11.96 -14.00 -0.74
C TYR A 167 -10.98 -14.98 -1.38
N GLN A 168 -11.19 -15.26 -2.67
CA GLN A 168 -10.25 -16.07 -3.46
C GLN A 168 -8.97 -15.29 -3.77
N ASP A 169 -9.08 -13.97 -3.89
CA ASP A 169 -7.96 -13.05 -4.11
C ASP A 169 -8.22 -11.69 -3.42
N ILE A 170 -7.14 -11.05 -2.94
CA ILE A 170 -7.18 -9.72 -2.33
C ILE A 170 -6.87 -8.66 -3.40
N GLY A 171 -7.89 -8.38 -4.20
CA GLY A 171 -7.89 -7.37 -5.25
C GLY A 171 -8.16 -5.95 -4.76
N ALA A 172 -8.33 -5.03 -5.71
CA ALA A 172 -8.52 -3.60 -5.42
C ALA A 172 -9.77 -3.30 -4.57
N ALA A 173 -10.85 -4.07 -4.76
CA ALA A 173 -12.13 -3.86 -4.09
C ALA A 173 -12.23 -4.47 -2.68
N THR A 174 -11.39 -5.46 -2.35
CA THR A 174 -11.47 -6.23 -1.09
C THR A 174 -10.33 -5.93 -0.13
N PHE A 175 -9.27 -5.27 -0.60
CA PHE A 175 -8.09 -4.97 0.22
C PHE A 175 -8.43 -4.05 1.39
N ALA A 176 -9.12 -2.92 1.16
CA ALA A 176 -9.42 -1.95 2.21
C ALA A 176 -10.20 -2.58 3.37
N HIS A 177 -11.24 -3.35 3.06
CA HIS A 177 -12.01 -4.10 4.05
C HIS A 177 -11.12 -5.09 4.85
N THR A 178 -10.31 -5.89 4.15
CA THR A 178 -9.40 -6.85 4.79
C THR A 178 -8.38 -6.16 5.69
N PHE A 179 -7.77 -5.07 5.21
CA PHE A 179 -6.80 -4.28 5.95
C PHE A 179 -7.41 -3.70 7.23
N HIS A 180 -8.60 -3.10 7.15
CA HIS A 180 -9.25 -2.53 8.33
C HIS A 180 -9.56 -3.60 9.38
N ALA A 181 -10.12 -4.74 8.97
CA ALA A 181 -10.40 -5.84 9.89
C ALA A 181 -9.13 -6.37 10.57
N MET A 182 -8.04 -6.55 9.81
CA MET A 182 -6.74 -6.93 10.40
C MET A 182 -6.19 -5.86 11.34
N ALA A 183 -6.33 -4.59 10.96
CA ALA A 183 -5.85 -3.47 11.76
C ALA A 183 -6.61 -3.34 13.10
N ASP A 184 -7.91 -3.66 13.13
CA ASP A 184 -8.69 -3.73 14.37
C ASP A 184 -8.17 -4.85 15.29
N GLU A 185 -7.88 -6.02 14.73
CA GLU A 185 -7.38 -7.17 15.51
C GLU A 185 -5.92 -6.97 15.96
N ALA A 186 -5.10 -6.29 15.17
CA ALA A 186 -3.69 -6.07 15.43
C ALA A 186 -3.42 -5.38 16.78
N GLN A 187 -4.31 -4.48 17.22
CA GLN A 187 -4.20 -3.85 18.56
C GLN A 187 -4.35 -4.88 19.68
N THR A 188 -5.29 -5.81 19.53
CA THR A 188 -5.51 -6.89 20.50
C THR A 188 -4.33 -7.86 20.49
N VAL A 189 -3.85 -8.24 19.31
CA VAL A 189 -2.70 -9.14 19.13
C VAL A 189 -1.45 -8.51 19.73
N TYR A 190 -1.17 -7.24 19.45
CA TYR A 190 -0.04 -6.51 20.01
C TYR A 190 -0.10 -6.42 21.54
N GLY A 191 -1.29 -6.17 22.12
CA GLY A 191 -1.46 -6.12 23.58
C GLY A 191 -1.22 -7.46 24.29
N ARG A 192 -1.25 -8.59 23.58
CA ARG A 192 -0.95 -9.94 24.12
C ARG A 192 0.48 -10.37 23.85
N TRP A 193 1.22 -9.62 23.05
CA TRP A 193 2.57 -9.96 22.63
C TRP A 193 3.57 -9.55 23.71
N GLU A 194 4.45 -10.49 24.10
CA GLU A 194 5.60 -10.22 24.94
C GLU A 194 6.66 -9.52 24.07
N THR A 195 6.86 -8.22 24.28
CA THR A 195 7.68 -7.26 23.50
C THR A 195 9.20 -7.56 23.45
N THR A 196 9.55 -8.84 23.49
CA THR A 196 10.90 -9.38 23.45
C THR A 196 11.33 -9.63 21.99
N PRO A 197 12.64 -9.52 21.69
CA PRO A 197 13.14 -9.83 20.36
C PRO A 197 12.93 -11.31 19.98
N GLY A 198 12.53 -11.59 18.73
CA GLY A 198 12.46 -12.94 18.18
C GLY A 198 11.26 -13.20 17.28
N HIS A 199 10.92 -14.50 17.19
CA HIS A 199 9.74 -15.00 16.49
C HIS A 199 8.68 -15.42 17.51
N HIS A 200 7.47 -14.91 17.34
CA HIS A 200 6.40 -15.05 18.30
C HIS A 200 5.13 -15.58 17.64
N PHE A 201 4.35 -16.33 18.43
CA PHE A 201 3.06 -16.86 18.01
C PHE A 201 1.99 -16.34 18.95
N VAL A 202 1.13 -15.47 18.43
CA VAL A 202 0.10 -14.83 19.23
C VAL A 202 -1.27 -15.24 18.71
N LYS A 203 -2.13 -15.71 19.60
CA LYS A 203 -3.49 -16.11 19.25
C LYS A 203 -4.42 -14.91 19.31
N ASP A 204 -5.19 -14.70 18.25
CA ASP A 204 -6.19 -13.64 18.17
C ASP A 204 -7.53 -14.05 18.83
N ARG A 205 -8.56 -13.20 18.75
CA ARG A 205 -9.89 -13.51 19.32
C ARG A 205 -10.63 -14.64 18.61
N SER A 206 -10.41 -14.80 17.30
CA SER A 206 -11.01 -15.86 16.49
C SER A 206 -10.29 -17.20 16.64
N GLY A 207 -9.11 -17.17 17.23
CA GLY A 207 -8.26 -18.31 17.50
C GLY A 207 -7.20 -18.57 16.45
N LEU A 208 -7.04 -17.70 15.44
CA LEU A 208 -5.94 -17.75 14.49
C LEU A 208 -4.61 -17.43 15.20
N ILE A 209 -3.55 -18.03 14.70
CA ILE A 209 -2.19 -17.83 15.19
C ILE A 209 -1.48 -16.85 14.26
N TRP A 210 -1.09 -15.71 14.81
CA TRP A 210 -0.33 -14.66 14.15
C TRP A 210 1.16 -14.87 14.43
N THR A 211 1.95 -15.01 13.38
CA THR A 211 3.42 -15.09 13.48
C THR A 211 4.01 -13.71 13.37
N ILE A 212 4.68 -13.26 14.42
CA ILE A 212 5.27 -11.93 14.53
C ILE A 212 6.79 -12.08 14.57
N THR A 213 7.50 -11.30 13.77
CA THR A 213 8.95 -11.15 13.87
C THR A 213 9.32 -9.73 14.28
N THR A 214 10.26 -9.60 15.20
CA THR A 214 10.81 -8.31 15.62
C THR A 214 12.10 -7.96 14.89
N ALA A 215 12.54 -8.78 13.94
CA ALA A 215 13.75 -8.50 13.19
C ALA A 215 13.57 -7.13 12.52
N PRO A 216 14.40 -6.12 12.85
CA PRO A 216 14.28 -4.82 12.22
C PRO A 216 14.45 -5.01 10.73
N SER A 217 13.47 -4.53 9.97
CA SER A 217 13.61 -4.44 8.52
C SER A 217 14.31 -3.12 8.19
N GLU A 218 15.00 -3.04 7.06
CA GLU A 218 15.57 -1.78 6.56
C GLU A 218 14.52 -0.67 6.35
N HIS A 219 13.24 -1.03 6.39
CA HIS A 219 12.14 -0.18 5.95
C HIS A 219 11.05 0.03 7.01
N SER A 220 11.18 -0.52 8.21
CA SER A 220 10.20 -0.37 9.28
C SER A 220 10.79 -0.74 10.63
N ALA A 221 10.56 0.12 11.62
CA ALA A 221 10.90 -0.15 13.02
C ALA A 221 9.87 -1.05 13.72
N LYS A 222 8.66 -1.16 13.15
CA LYS A 222 7.57 -1.97 13.67
C LYS A 222 7.83 -3.47 13.46
N PRO A 223 7.44 -4.32 14.43
CA PRO A 223 7.41 -5.76 14.25
C PRO A 223 6.47 -6.16 13.10
N ALA A 224 6.81 -7.21 12.38
CA ALA A 224 6.10 -7.65 11.19
C ALA A 224 5.32 -8.95 11.41
N VAL A 225 4.05 -8.96 11.02
CA VAL A 225 3.22 -10.15 10.90
C VAL A 225 3.56 -10.83 9.59
N THR A 226 4.28 -11.95 9.67
CA THR A 226 4.78 -12.67 8.49
C THR A 226 3.78 -13.67 7.92
N SER A 227 2.94 -14.24 8.80
CA SER A 227 1.93 -15.23 8.43
C SER A 227 0.84 -15.31 9.49
N ILE A 228 -0.33 -15.76 9.06
CA ILE A 228 -1.47 -16.09 9.92
C ILE A 228 -1.94 -17.49 9.49
N TYR A 229 -2.27 -18.35 10.45
CA TYR A 229 -2.74 -19.71 10.17
C TYR A 229 -3.71 -20.20 11.25
N PRO A 230 -4.54 -21.21 10.97
CA PRO A 230 -5.46 -21.75 11.95
C PRO A 230 -4.68 -22.59 12.98
N PRO A 231 -5.20 -22.77 14.21
CA PRO A 231 -4.56 -23.65 15.18
C PRO A 231 -4.48 -25.08 14.63
N ARG A 232 -3.34 -25.75 14.82
CA ARG A 232 -3.12 -27.13 14.31
C ARG A 232 -4.27 -28.04 14.73
N GLY A 233 -4.86 -28.75 13.77
CA GLY A 233 -5.99 -29.67 14.00
C GLY A 233 -7.37 -29.02 13.89
N ALA A 234 -7.46 -27.77 13.43
CA ALA A 234 -8.71 -27.17 13.00
C ALA A 234 -9.17 -27.78 11.66
N LEU A 235 -10.49 -27.90 11.45
CA LEU A 235 -11.11 -28.54 10.27
C LEU A 235 -10.59 -28.03 8.91
N THR A 236 -10.06 -26.81 8.86
CA THR A 236 -9.46 -26.21 7.65
C THR A 236 -8.10 -26.79 7.25
N ASP A 237 -7.44 -27.54 8.13
CA ASP A 237 -6.22 -28.31 7.84
C ASP A 237 -6.53 -29.61 7.07
N HIS A 238 -7.81 -30.02 6.98
CA HIS A 238 -8.19 -31.14 6.13
C HIS A 238 -8.34 -30.68 4.68
N PRO A 239 -7.49 -31.15 3.75
CA PRO A 239 -7.61 -30.81 2.32
C PRO A 239 -8.96 -31.25 1.71
N GLU A 240 -9.69 -32.09 2.43
CA GLU A 240 -11.04 -32.57 2.11
C GLU A 240 -12.09 -31.45 2.15
N HIS A 241 -11.98 -30.48 3.08
CA HIS A 241 -12.88 -29.34 3.14
C HIS A 241 -12.58 -28.25 2.10
N GLN A 242 -11.33 -28.18 1.62
CA GLN A 242 -10.97 -27.31 0.49
C GLN A 242 -11.44 -27.87 -0.86
N ARG A 243 -11.65 -29.19 -0.97
CA ARG A 243 -12.29 -29.79 -2.16
C ARG A 243 -13.79 -29.60 -2.19
N ALA A 244 -14.47 -29.54 -1.04
CA ALA A 244 -15.93 -29.42 -0.97
C ALA A 244 -16.46 -28.02 -1.39
N THR A 245 -15.61 -26.99 -1.45
CA THR A 245 -15.96 -25.65 -1.98
C THR A 245 -15.57 -25.45 -3.44
N ARG A 246 -14.90 -26.41 -4.08
CA ARG A 246 -14.84 -26.46 -5.54
C ARG A 246 -16.15 -27.09 -6.03
N ALA A 247 -16.94 -26.31 -6.76
CA ALA A 247 -18.08 -26.85 -7.49
C ALA A 247 -17.61 -28.08 -8.31
N PRO A 248 -18.29 -29.24 -8.21
CA PRO A 248 -17.96 -30.39 -9.02
C PRO A 248 -18.27 -30.03 -10.48
N GLY A 249 -17.24 -29.77 -11.29
CA GLY A 249 -17.47 -29.41 -12.69
C GLY A 249 -16.29 -28.89 -13.52
N SER A 250 -15.10 -28.67 -12.96
CA SER A 250 -13.93 -28.28 -13.77
C SER A 250 -12.80 -29.29 -13.64
N SER A 251 -13.03 -30.47 -14.23
CA SER A 251 -11.97 -31.38 -14.63
C SER A 251 -12.46 -32.21 -15.80
N THR A 252 -12.26 -31.70 -17.01
CA THR A 252 -11.92 -32.52 -18.19
C THR A 252 -11.46 -31.60 -19.31
N LEU A 253 -10.17 -31.67 -19.64
CA LEU A 253 -9.66 -31.92 -21.00
C LEU A 253 -8.13 -31.98 -20.96
N ALA A 254 -7.64 -33.09 -20.38
CA ALA A 254 -6.38 -33.66 -20.83
C ALA A 254 -6.71 -34.48 -22.08
N THR A 255 -6.59 -33.89 -23.27
CA THR A 255 -6.63 -34.66 -24.51
C THR A 255 -5.22 -35.10 -24.83
N HIS A 256 -4.91 -36.34 -24.44
CA HIS A 256 -3.95 -37.17 -25.16
C HIS A 256 -4.34 -37.19 -26.64
N ARG A 257 -3.45 -36.70 -27.51
CA ARG A 257 -3.50 -37.01 -28.94
C ARG A 257 -2.21 -37.74 -29.33
N ARG A 258 -2.29 -39.07 -29.23
CA ARG A 258 -1.57 -40.08 -30.02
C ARG A 258 -2.71 -40.74 -30.83
N LEU A 259 -2.72 -40.88 -32.15
CA LEU A 259 -1.75 -41.46 -33.07
C LEU A 259 -2.03 -40.98 -34.51
N ALA A 260 -0.99 -40.84 -35.32
CA ALA A 260 -0.76 -41.64 -36.53
C ALA A 260 0.76 -41.65 -36.79
#